data_AF-A0A699VMW5-F1
#
_entry.id   AF-A0A699VMW5-F1
#
_cell.length_a   1.000
_cell.length_b   1.000
_cell.length_c   1.000
_cell.angle_alpha   90.00
_cell.angle_beta   90.00
_cell.angle_gamma   90.00
#
_symmetry.space_group_name_H-M   'P 1'
#
loop_
_entity.id
_entity.type
_entity.pdbx_description
1 polymer ?
#
loop_
_entity_poly.entity_id
_entity_poly.type
_entity_poly.pdbx_seq_one_letter_code
_entity_poly.pdbx_strand_id
1 'polypeptide(L)'
;STTFIPLLGIDPSELGLKYEIKIASEQLIEIDKVTKGCKLEIEGHVFDIDLIPLGHESFDVIIAKSPYRLAPSELEDLSGKLKELQDKGFIRPSSSP
;
A
#
# COMPACT_ATOMS: atom_id res chain seq x y z
N SER A 1 5.50 -14.41 3.02
CA SER A 1 5.06 -14.37 4.43
C SER A 1 3.97 -13.31 4.59
N THR A 2 3.03 -13.42 5.54
CA THR A 2 2.07 -12.32 5.92
C THR A 2 2.33 -11.84 7.35
N THR A 3 3.58 -11.94 7.79
CA THR A 3 3.98 -11.86 9.20
C THR A 3 3.84 -10.45 9.77
N PHE A 4 3.73 -9.42 8.92
CA PHE A 4 3.48 -8.06 9.35
C PHE A 4 2.03 -7.77 9.79
N ILE A 5 1.05 -8.61 9.40
CA ILE A 5 -0.37 -8.34 9.69
C ILE A 5 -0.61 -8.18 11.20
N PRO A 6 -0.13 -9.08 12.09
CA PRO A 6 -0.27 -8.90 13.53
C PRO A 6 0.39 -7.62 14.07
N LEU A 7 1.40 -7.07 13.38
CA LEU A 7 2.09 -5.84 13.79
C LEU A 7 1.27 -4.58 13.49
N LEU A 8 0.35 -4.65 12.53
CA LEU A 8 -0.56 -3.55 12.23
C LEU A 8 -1.62 -3.36 13.33
N GLY A 9 -1.90 -4.38 14.15
CA GLY A 9 -2.98 -4.35 15.13
C GLY A 9 -4.37 -4.18 14.51
N ILE A 10 -4.50 -4.43 13.20
CA ILE A 10 -5.75 -4.34 12.43
C ILE A 10 -5.98 -5.68 11.75
N ASP A 11 -7.15 -6.27 11.97
CA ASP A 11 -7.54 -7.53 11.33
C ASP A 11 -7.90 -7.32 9.85
N PRO A 12 -7.33 -8.13 8.93
CA PRO A 12 -7.71 -8.09 7.53
C PRO A 12 -9.18 -8.48 7.36
N SER A 13 -9.89 -7.72 6.54
CA SER A 13 -11.26 -7.99 6.13
C SER A 13 -11.30 -8.63 4.75
N GLU A 14 -12.29 -9.50 4.50
CA GLU A 14 -12.51 -10.03 3.16
C GLU A 14 -13.05 -8.96 2.20
N LEU A 15 -12.56 -8.97 0.96
CA LEU A 15 -13.01 -8.10 -0.12
C LEU A 15 -14.33 -8.58 -0.75
N GLY A 16 -14.72 -9.84 -0.53
CA GLY A 16 -15.89 -10.46 -1.16
C GLY A 16 -15.73 -10.72 -2.68
N LEU A 17 -14.65 -10.22 -3.27
CA LEU A 17 -14.22 -10.45 -4.64
C LEU A 17 -12.74 -10.84 -4.61
N LYS A 18 -12.39 -11.84 -5.42
CA LYS A 18 -11.02 -12.27 -5.65
C LYS A 18 -10.45 -11.42 -6.77
N TYR A 19 -9.34 -10.72 -6.53
CA TYR A 19 -8.61 -10.01 -7.58
C TYR A 19 -7.33 -10.76 -7.90
N GLU A 20 -7.01 -10.88 -9.18
CA GLU A 20 -5.69 -11.34 -9.61
C GLU A 20 -4.80 -10.13 -9.85
N ILE A 21 -3.64 -10.12 -9.19
CA ILE A 21 -2.62 -9.09 -9.36
C ILE A 21 -1.40 -9.78 -9.96
N LYS A 22 -0.94 -9.27 -11.10
CA LYS A 22 0.38 -9.62 -11.64
C LYS A 22 1.42 -8.81 -10.88
N ILE A 23 2.28 -9.51 -10.14
CA ILE A 23 3.41 -8.87 -9.43
C ILE A 23 4.66 -8.83 -10.32
N ALA A 24 5.70 -8.11 -9.88
CA ALA A 24 6.92 -7.89 -10.65
C ALA A 24 7.68 -9.18 -11.04
N SER A 25 7.46 -10.31 -10.34
CA SER A 25 7.98 -11.62 -10.72
C SER A 25 7.19 -12.30 -11.85
N GLU A 26 6.26 -11.58 -12.46
CA GLU A 26 5.29 -12.08 -13.44
C GLU A 26 4.31 -13.13 -12.93
N GLN A 27 4.34 -13.41 -11.63
CA GLN A 27 3.38 -14.29 -11.00
C GLN A 27 2.04 -13.59 -10.82
N LEU A 28 0.96 -14.31 -11.14
CA LEU A 28 -0.40 -13.92 -10.79
C LEU A 28 -0.69 -14.41 -9.37
N ILE A 29 -1.08 -13.49 -8.50
CA ILE A 29 -1.48 -13.80 -7.12
C ILE A 29 -2.93 -13.39 -6.94
N GLU A 30 -3.72 -14.32 -6.43
CA GLU A 30 -5.09 -14.06 -6.01
C GLU A 30 -5.09 -13.37 -4.64
N ILE A 31 -5.79 -12.25 -4.54
CA ILE A 31 -6.05 -11.54 -3.29
C ILE A 31 -7.53 -11.57 -2.95
N ASP A 32 -7.82 -11.83 -1.69
CA ASP A 32 -9.17 -11.84 -1.13
C ASP A 32 -9.29 -10.98 0.14
N LYS A 33 -8.17 -10.46 0.65
CA LYS A 33 -8.07 -9.74 1.93
C LYS A 33 -7.53 -8.33 1.76
N VAL A 34 -8.05 -7.43 2.59
CA VAL A 34 -7.61 -6.04 2.71
C VAL A 34 -7.63 -5.60 4.16
N THR A 35 -6.60 -4.90 4.58
CA THR A 35 -6.53 -4.22 5.87
C THR A 35 -6.94 -2.77 5.65
N LYS A 36 -8.14 -2.39 6.11
CA LYS A 36 -8.69 -1.06 5.87
C LYS A 36 -8.30 -0.07 6.97
N GLY A 37 -8.24 1.21 6.62
CA GLY A 37 -8.06 2.29 7.61
C GLY A 37 -6.69 2.29 8.28
N CYS A 38 -5.65 1.87 7.55
CA CYS A 38 -4.28 2.06 7.98
C CYS A 38 -3.90 3.54 7.88
N LYS A 39 -3.15 4.02 8.86
CA LYS A 39 -2.67 5.42 8.90
C LYS A 39 -1.24 5.49 8.40
N LEU A 40 -1.06 6.14 7.26
CA LEU A 40 0.26 6.47 6.72
C LEU A 40 0.65 7.88 7.18
N GLU A 41 1.69 7.98 7.99
CA GLU A 41 2.23 9.28 8.41
C GLU A 41 3.46 9.63 7.56
N ILE A 42 3.40 10.78 6.87
CA ILE A 42 4.55 11.34 6.15
C ILE A 42 4.70 12.80 6.59
N GLU A 43 5.84 13.11 7.19
CA GLU A 43 6.19 14.47 7.64
C GLU A 43 5.07 15.14 8.44
N GLY A 44 4.54 14.41 9.44
CA GLY A 44 3.49 14.88 10.35
C GLY A 44 2.07 14.90 9.76
N HIS A 45 1.89 14.46 8.51
CA HIS A 45 0.57 14.36 7.89
C HIS A 45 0.12 12.92 7.81
N VAL A 46 -1.11 12.67 8.25
CA VAL A 46 -1.70 11.33 8.34
C VAL A 46 -2.70 11.13 7.21
N PHE A 47 -2.51 10.06 6.46
CA PHE A 47 -3.40 9.63 5.38
C PHE A 47 -4.04 8.30 5.72
N ASP A 48 -5.35 8.20 5.54
CA ASP A 48 -6.05 6.92 5.61
C ASP A 48 -5.86 6.15 4.30
N ILE A 49 -5.25 4.98 4.38
CA ILE A 49 -4.98 4.10 3.25
C ILE A 49 -5.48 2.69 3.56
N ASP A 50 -5.90 1.98 2.52
CA ASP A 50 -6.17 0.55 2.62
C ASP A 50 -4.94 -0.22 2.14
N LEU A 51 -4.51 -1.20 2.93
CA LEU A 51 -3.37 -2.06 2.63
C LEU A 51 -3.85 -3.42 2.16
N ILE A 52 -3.32 -3.89 1.03
CA ILE A 52 -3.51 -5.26 0.59
C ILE A 52 -2.24 -6.05 0.95
N PRO A 53 -2.31 -6.97 1.94
CA PRO A 53 -1.18 -7.80 2.31
C PRO A 53 -0.96 -8.91 1.28
N LEU A 54 0.24 -8.95 0.70
CA LEU A 54 0.68 -9.97 -0.25
C LEU A 54 1.87 -10.73 0.34
N GLY A 55 1.68 -12.02 0.60
CA GLY A 55 2.77 -12.84 1.10
C GLY A 55 3.58 -13.48 -0.01
N HIS A 56 4.66 -12.82 -0.45
CA HIS A 56 5.55 -13.37 -1.46
C HIS A 56 6.81 -13.96 -0.83
N GLU A 57 6.91 -15.29 -0.84
CA GLU A 57 8.06 -16.12 -0.42
C GLU A 57 8.73 -15.75 0.92
N SER A 58 9.52 -14.67 0.99
CA SER A 58 10.22 -14.22 2.21
C SER A 58 9.90 -12.81 2.70
N PHE A 59 9.10 -12.02 1.98
CA PHE A 59 8.79 -10.64 2.36
C PHE A 59 7.29 -10.32 2.18
N ASP A 60 6.82 -9.35 2.95
CA ASP A 60 5.47 -8.81 2.87
C ASP A 60 5.43 -7.71 1.80
N VAL A 61 4.65 -7.89 0.74
CA VAL A 61 4.35 -6.83 -0.24
C VAL A 61 3.06 -6.14 0.18
N ILE A 62 3.07 -4.81 0.20
CA ILE A 62 1.92 -4.00 0.60
C ILE A 62 1.52 -3.12 -0.58
N ILE A 63 0.29 -3.28 -1.06
CA ILE A 63 -0.28 -2.36 -2.03
C ILE A 63 -1.19 -1.40 -1.29
N ALA A 64 -0.83 -0.12 -1.29
CA ALA A 64 -1.70 0.94 -0.80
C ALA A 64 -2.76 1.22 -1.87
N LYS A 65 -4.00 0.84 -1.60
CA LYS A 65 -5.16 1.27 -2.37
C LYS A 65 -5.68 2.52 -1.67
N SER A 66 -5.64 3.67 -2.36
CA SER A 66 -6.38 4.83 -1.85
C SER A 66 -7.87 4.46 -1.85
N PRO A 67 -8.62 4.78 -0.80
CA PRO A 67 -10.06 4.51 -0.74
C PRO A 67 -10.80 5.50 -1.65
N TYR A 68 -10.48 5.54 -2.95
CA TYR A 68 -11.14 6.30 -4.03
C TYR A 68 -11.52 7.77 -3.74
N ARG A 69 -10.99 8.41 -2.68
CA ARG A 69 -11.42 9.74 -2.19
C ARG A 69 -10.35 10.52 -1.44
N LEU A 70 -9.11 10.53 -1.91
CA LEU A 70 -8.28 11.69 -1.56
C LEU A 70 -8.87 12.87 -2.33
N ALA A 71 -9.27 13.93 -1.62
CA ALA A 71 -9.62 15.17 -2.27
C ALA A 71 -8.43 15.62 -3.14
N PRO A 72 -8.65 16.34 -4.26
CA PRO A 72 -7.55 16.77 -5.11
C PRO A 72 -6.42 17.46 -4.34
N SER A 73 -6.75 18.26 -3.30
CA SER A 73 -5.79 18.89 -2.40
C SER A 73 -4.93 17.87 -1.61
N GLU A 74 -5.52 16.79 -1.12
CA GLU A 74 -4.78 15.77 -0.35
C GLU A 74 -3.86 14.95 -1.27
N LEU A 75 -4.27 14.73 -2.53
CA LEU A 75 -3.46 14.03 -3.51
C LEU A 75 -2.27 14.90 -3.95
N GLU A 76 -2.47 16.20 -4.16
CA GLU A 76 -1.39 17.15 -4.40
C GLU A 76 -0.42 17.21 -3.20
N ASP A 77 -0.93 17.25 -1.97
CA ASP A 77 -0.11 17.25 -0.75
C ASP A 77 0.70 15.95 -0.60
N LEU A 78 0.09 14.80 -0.88
CA LEU A 78 0.77 13.50 -0.85
C LEU A 78 1.85 13.42 -1.92
N SER A 79 1.53 13.84 -3.15
CA SER A 79 2.46 13.90 -4.28
C SER A 79 3.67 14.79 -3.96
N GLY A 80 3.43 15.97 -3.38
CA GLY A 80 4.47 16.88 -2.95
C GLY A 80 5.45 16.26 -1.94
N LYS A 81 4.92 15.54 -0.94
CA LYS A 81 5.73 14.85 0.07
C LYS A 81 6.53 13.68 -0.50
N LEU A 82 5.93 12.88 -1.38
CA LEU A 82 6.65 11.81 -2.06
C LEU A 82 7.81 12.36 -2.89
N LYS A 83 7.61 13.51 -3.55
CA LYS A 83 8.67 14.21 -4.26
C LYS A 83 9.78 14.68 -3.31
N GLU A 84 9.43 15.25 -2.16
CA GLU A 84 10.42 15.65 -1.15
C GLU A 84 11.25 14.45 -0.64
N LEU A 85 10.61 13.31 -0.39
CA LEU A 85 11.30 12.08 -0.02
C LEU A 85 12.23 11.56 -1.14
N GLN A 86 11.83 11.71 -2.40
CA GLN A 86 12.65 11.36 -3.55
C GLN A 86 13.86 12.29 -3.68
N ASP A 87 13.67 13.60 -3.51
CA ASP A 87 14.74 14.62 -3.55
C ASP A 87 15.75 14.42 -2.41
N LYS A 88 15.28 13.97 -1.24
CA LYS A 88 16.14 13.60 -0.09
C LYS A 88 16.82 12.23 -0.26
N GLY A 89 16.44 11.45 -1.28
CA GLY A 89 17.03 10.14 -1.57
C GLY A 89 16.56 8.99 -0.66
N PHE A 90 15.47 9.19 0.10
CA PHE A 90 14.88 8.12 0.92
C PHE A 90 14.14 7.08 0.09
N ILE A 91 13.58 7.51 -1.05
CA ILE A 91 12.86 6.64 -1.99
C ILE A 91 13.33 6.91 -3.42
N ARG A 92 13.10 5.95 -4.32
CA ARG A 92 13.33 6.10 -5.75
C ARG A 92 12.12 5.55 -6.52
N PRO A 93 11.76 6.14 -7.67
CA PRO A 93 10.72 5.61 -8.52
C PRO A 93 11.15 4.24 -9.05
N SER A 94 10.19 3.31 -9.09
CA SER A 94 10.34 2.02 -9.74
C SER A 94 9.21 1.83 -10.75
N SER A 95 9.53 1.19 -11.86
CA SER A 95 8.56 0.76 -12.85
C SER A 95 8.52 -0.77 -12.82
N SER A 96 7.33 -1.35 -12.70
CA SER A 96 7.15 -2.77 -12.98
C SER A 96 7.10 -2.94 -14.51
N PRO A 97 7.78 -3.94 -15.09
CA PRO A 97 7.57 -4.31 -16.49
C PRO A 97 6.13 -4.83 -16.73
#